data_AF-A0A024UIZ3-F1
#
_entry.id   AF-A0A024UIZ3-F1
#
_cell.length_a   1.000
_cell.length_b   1.000
_cell.length_c   1.000
_cell.angle_alpha   90.00
_cell.angle_beta   90.00
_cell.angle_gamma   90.00
#
_symmetry.space_group_name_H-M   'P 1'
#
loop_
_entity.id
_entity.type
_entity.pdbx_description
1 polymer ?
#
loop_
_entity_poly.entity_id
_entity_poly.type
_entity_poly.pdbx_seq_one_letter_code
_entity_poly.pdbx_strand_id
1 'polypeptide(L)'
;MPTPVLRPEIGPPAASRESPTRRVPDWTVDDVVTWLHHAHLGGHEAAFRQARATGAYLMALTADNLTTMGITTLKQRKEVMKAVHALQDDAHRDRIECLTETSAALIHHAADEPDAPEFNEDESHQSFLEALHEWRGQKPTEVSHIATETITRPTSTLATVCWQCFKPLKAAVVHKDGHDFCSSPCEAAHVKEVQRQKLAAKATQSTAALHHQHIQATWALDIKFTVS
;
A
#
# COMPACT_ATOMS: atom_id res chain seq x y z
N MET A 1 50.52 15.14 -54.61
CA MET A 1 50.09 15.97 -53.47
C MET A 1 48.75 15.44 -52.99
N PRO A 2 48.68 14.74 -51.85
CA PRO A 2 47.42 14.17 -51.37
C PRO A 2 46.54 15.24 -50.73
N THR A 3 45.26 15.22 -51.09
CA THR A 3 44.17 16.02 -50.53
C THR A 3 43.90 15.65 -49.06
N PRO A 4 43.66 16.62 -48.16
CA PRO A 4 43.29 16.34 -46.78
C PRO A 4 41.83 15.88 -46.71
N VAL A 5 41.63 14.70 -46.13
CA VAL A 5 40.29 14.17 -45.79
C VAL A 5 39.80 14.90 -44.54
N LEU A 6 38.80 15.77 -44.71
CA LEU A 6 38.03 16.33 -43.59
C LEU A 6 37.25 15.20 -42.92
N ARG A 7 37.74 14.80 -41.75
CA ARG A 7 37.03 13.93 -40.80
C ARG A 7 35.82 14.70 -40.26
N PRO A 8 34.60 14.16 -40.32
CA PRO A 8 33.49 14.72 -39.56
C PRO A 8 33.80 14.56 -38.07
N GLU A 9 33.96 15.69 -37.40
CA GLU A 9 34.01 15.82 -35.95
C GLU A 9 32.74 15.17 -35.38
N ILE A 10 32.88 13.94 -34.88
CA ILE A 10 31.88 13.33 -34.00
C ILE A 10 31.94 14.15 -32.71
N GLY A 11 31.12 15.20 -32.67
CA GLY A 11 30.88 15.94 -31.45
C GLY A 11 30.40 14.97 -30.35
N PRO A 12 30.83 15.16 -29.10
CA PRO A 12 30.38 14.31 -28.01
C PRO A 12 28.85 14.37 -27.94
N PRO A 13 28.14 13.23 -27.87
CA PRO A 13 26.70 13.27 -27.65
C PRO A 13 26.48 13.96 -26.30
N ALA A 14 25.78 15.08 -26.34
CA ALA A 14 25.24 15.74 -25.17
C ALA A 14 24.47 14.66 -24.40
N ALA A 15 25.04 14.22 -23.29
CA ALA A 15 24.35 13.40 -22.31
C ALA A 15 23.32 14.32 -21.64
N SER A 16 22.21 14.53 -22.32
CA SER A 16 21.04 15.13 -21.72
C SER A 16 20.60 14.20 -20.60
N ARG A 17 20.67 14.71 -19.37
CA ARG A 17 20.07 14.10 -18.17
C ARG A 17 18.55 14.23 -18.25
N GLU A 18 17.97 13.72 -19.32
CA GLU A 18 16.54 13.73 -19.56
C GLU A 18 16.02 12.40 -19.00
N SER A 19 15.62 12.43 -17.72
CA SER A 19 14.69 11.42 -17.21
C SER A 19 13.47 11.42 -18.14
N PRO A 20 12.90 10.25 -18.50
CA PRO A 20 11.70 10.24 -19.33
C PRO A 20 10.61 11.08 -18.67
N THR A 21 10.19 12.17 -19.31
CA THR A 21 9.14 13.07 -18.80
C THR A 21 7.74 12.44 -18.85
N ARG A 22 7.64 11.23 -19.41
CA ARG A 22 6.41 10.46 -19.51
C ARG A 22 6.14 9.71 -18.23
N ARG A 23 4.86 9.43 -17.95
CA ARG A 23 4.49 8.61 -16.79
C ARG A 23 5.05 7.21 -16.93
N VAL A 24 5.50 6.64 -15.81
CA VAL A 24 6.16 5.33 -15.77
C VAL A 24 5.38 4.23 -16.50
N PRO A 25 4.05 4.10 -16.40
CA PRO A 25 3.31 3.06 -17.13
C PRO A 25 3.45 3.13 -18.67
N ASP A 26 3.69 4.32 -19.21
CA ASP A 26 3.79 4.59 -20.66
C ASP A 26 5.21 4.44 -21.20
N TRP A 27 6.16 4.05 -20.33
CA TRP A 27 7.56 3.88 -20.73
C TRP A 27 7.72 2.73 -21.71
N THR A 28 8.45 3.02 -22.78
CA THR A 28 8.94 2.01 -23.72
C THR A 28 10.11 1.23 -23.11
N VAL A 29 10.54 0.17 -23.79
CA VAL A 29 11.72 -0.60 -23.37
C VAL A 29 12.96 0.30 -23.31
N ASP A 30 13.11 1.25 -24.25
CA ASP A 30 14.27 2.15 -24.28
C ASP A 30 14.24 3.17 -23.13
N ASP A 31 13.05 3.63 -22.73
CA ASP A 31 12.88 4.48 -21.53
C ASP A 31 13.29 3.70 -20.27
N VAL A 32 12.89 2.43 -20.16
CA VAL A 32 13.29 1.53 -19.06
C VAL A 32 14.79 1.31 -19.04
N VAL A 33 15.44 1.14 -20.19
CA VAL A 33 16.91 1.03 -20.28
C VAL A 33 17.59 2.31 -19.82
N THR A 34 17.09 3.46 -20.26
CA THR A 34 17.60 4.77 -19.83
C THR A 34 17.51 4.91 -18.32
N TRP A 35 16.37 4.55 -17.73
CA TRP A 35 16.19 4.51 -16.29
C TRP A 35 17.15 3.53 -15.59
N LEU A 36 17.38 2.33 -16.14
CA LEU A 36 18.34 1.37 -15.56
C LEU A 36 19.75 1.95 -15.48
N HIS A 37 20.20 2.69 -16.49
CA HIS A 37 21.51 3.34 -16.46
C HIS A 37 21.58 4.43 -15.39
N HIS A 38 20.54 5.25 -15.26
CA HIS A 38 20.45 6.27 -14.20
C HIS A 38 20.36 5.66 -12.79
N ALA A 39 19.70 4.51 -12.64
CA ALA A 39 19.59 3.78 -11.38
C ALA A 39 20.85 2.95 -11.04
N HIS A 40 21.93 3.04 -11.85
CA HIS A 40 23.14 2.23 -11.73
C HIS A 40 22.91 0.71 -11.88
N LEU A 41 21.85 0.32 -12.59
CA LEU A 41 21.46 -1.06 -12.91
C LEU A 41 21.68 -1.43 -14.38
N GLY A 42 22.45 -0.63 -15.13
CA GLY A 42 22.71 -0.83 -16.56
C GLY A 42 23.30 -2.20 -16.93
N GLY A 43 23.97 -2.88 -15.98
CA GLY A 43 24.43 -4.26 -16.17
C GLY A 43 23.31 -5.29 -16.40
N HIS A 44 22.06 -4.94 -16.12
CA HIS A 44 20.89 -5.78 -16.36
C HIS A 44 20.13 -5.40 -17.65
N GLU A 45 20.61 -4.43 -18.44
CA GLU A 45 19.95 -3.97 -19.66
C GLU A 45 19.58 -5.13 -20.59
N ALA A 46 20.52 -6.05 -20.87
CA ALA A 46 20.28 -7.16 -21.77
C ALA A 46 19.11 -8.05 -21.33
N ALA A 47 18.98 -8.29 -20.02
CA ALA A 47 17.89 -9.08 -19.45
C ALA A 47 16.54 -8.37 -19.61
N PHE A 48 16.49 -7.07 -19.32
CA PHE A 48 15.26 -6.26 -19.46
C PHE A 48 14.85 -6.07 -20.93
N ARG A 49 15.82 -5.89 -21.84
CA ARG A 49 15.55 -5.85 -23.29
C ARG A 49 15.02 -7.17 -23.81
N GLN A 50 15.61 -8.29 -23.39
CA GLN A 50 15.17 -9.62 -23.80
C GLN A 50 13.76 -9.95 -23.29
N ALA A 51 13.45 -9.53 -22.06
CA ALA A 51 12.10 -9.64 -21.48
C ALA A 51 11.09 -8.64 -22.06
N ARG A 52 11.53 -7.70 -22.92
CA ARG A 52 10.73 -6.57 -23.42
C ARG A 52 10.02 -5.82 -22.28
N ALA A 53 10.76 -5.57 -21.21
CA ALA A 53 10.26 -4.91 -20.03
C ALA A 53 9.88 -3.45 -20.35
N THR A 54 8.58 -3.17 -20.39
CA THR A 54 8.02 -1.82 -20.51
C THR A 54 7.77 -1.22 -19.13
N GLY A 55 7.36 0.04 -19.10
CA GLY A 55 6.90 0.72 -17.90
C GLY A 55 5.83 -0.03 -17.11
N ALA A 56 4.78 -0.50 -17.79
CA ALA A 56 3.75 -1.34 -17.19
C ALA A 56 4.32 -2.64 -16.58
N TYR A 57 5.34 -3.24 -17.21
CA TYR A 57 6.03 -4.41 -16.66
C TYR A 57 6.79 -4.07 -15.37
N LEU A 58 7.45 -2.91 -15.28
CA LEU A 58 8.10 -2.45 -14.05
C LEU A 58 7.10 -2.24 -12.90
N MET A 59 5.90 -1.75 -13.20
CA MET A 59 4.84 -1.56 -12.19
C MET A 59 4.31 -2.89 -11.61
N ALA A 60 4.38 -3.97 -12.39
CA ALA A 60 3.95 -5.30 -11.98
C ALA A 60 5.12 -6.24 -11.64
N LEU A 61 6.36 -5.74 -11.58
CA LEU A 61 7.54 -6.57 -11.46
C LEU A 61 7.62 -7.25 -10.09
N THR A 62 7.78 -8.57 -10.09
CA THR A 62 7.97 -9.37 -8.88
C THR A 62 9.37 -9.98 -8.81
N ALA A 63 9.77 -10.45 -7.62
CA ALA A 63 11.06 -11.13 -7.43
C ALA A 63 11.20 -12.44 -8.26
N ASP A 64 10.09 -13.10 -8.59
CA ASP A 64 10.08 -14.30 -9.43
C ASP A 64 10.35 -13.97 -10.90
N ASN A 65 9.85 -12.81 -11.37
CA ASN A 65 10.16 -12.32 -12.72
C ASN A 65 11.66 -12.08 -12.87
N LEU A 66 12.33 -11.49 -11.87
CA LEU A 66 13.78 -11.27 -11.88
C LEU A 66 14.56 -12.59 -12.00
N THR A 67 14.13 -13.61 -11.27
CA THR A 67 14.75 -14.93 -11.31
C THR A 67 14.62 -15.55 -12.71
N THR A 68 13.46 -15.37 -13.34
CA THR A 68 13.18 -15.85 -14.70
C THR A 68 14.02 -15.13 -15.76
N MET A 69 14.33 -13.84 -15.55
CA MET A 69 15.20 -13.06 -16.44
C MET A 69 16.71 -13.30 -16.22
N GLY A 70 17.08 -14.25 -15.36
CA GLY A 70 18.47 -14.60 -15.07
C GLY A 70 19.13 -13.76 -13.97
N ILE A 71 18.38 -12.90 -13.29
CA ILE A 71 18.84 -12.16 -12.11
C ILE A 71 18.57 -13.02 -10.87
N THR A 72 19.45 -14.00 -10.62
CA THR A 72 19.24 -15.03 -9.59
C THR A 72 19.87 -14.68 -8.24
N THR A 73 20.98 -13.92 -8.25
CA THR A 73 21.69 -13.54 -7.03
C THR A 73 20.80 -12.70 -6.12
N LEU A 74 20.73 -13.06 -4.83
CA LEU A 74 19.91 -12.34 -3.85
C LEU A 74 20.25 -10.84 -3.77
N LYS A 75 21.55 -10.50 -3.80
CA LYS A 75 22.04 -9.11 -3.81
C LYS A 75 21.46 -8.32 -4.99
N GLN A 76 21.62 -8.84 -6.20
CA GLN A 76 21.13 -8.19 -7.43
C GLN A 76 19.61 -8.04 -7.42
N ARG A 77 18.88 -9.10 -7.03
CA ARG A 77 17.41 -9.03 -6.90
C ARG A 77 16.97 -7.94 -5.92
N LYS A 78 17.66 -7.82 -4.79
CA LYS A 78 17.38 -6.77 -3.79
C LYS A 78 17.68 -5.38 -4.33
N GLU A 79 18.79 -5.20 -5.04
CA GLU A 79 19.16 -3.91 -5.65
C GLU A 79 18.14 -3.47 -6.71
N VAL A 80 17.74 -4.39 -7.61
CA VAL A 80 16.73 -4.11 -8.64
C VAL A 80 15.36 -3.83 -8.02
N MET A 81 14.88 -4.66 -7.10
CA MET A 81 13.58 -4.44 -6.45
C MET A 81 13.56 -3.12 -5.66
N LYS A 82 14.65 -2.76 -4.98
CA LYS A 82 14.75 -1.48 -4.27
C LYS A 82 14.60 -0.29 -5.22
N ALA A 83 15.27 -0.32 -6.37
CA ALA A 83 15.15 0.75 -7.36
C ALA A 83 13.75 0.82 -7.97
N VAL A 84 13.13 -0.33 -8.26
CA VAL A 84 11.76 -0.39 -8.79
C VAL A 84 10.75 0.16 -7.76
N HIS A 85 10.89 -0.16 -6.48
CA HIS A 85 10.03 0.40 -5.45
C HIS A 85 10.16 1.92 -5.33
N ALA A 86 11.40 2.45 -5.36
CA ALA A 86 11.60 3.89 -5.38
C ALA A 86 10.92 4.56 -6.60
N LEU A 87 11.03 3.95 -7.77
CA LEU A 87 10.35 4.42 -8.98
C LEU A 87 8.81 4.39 -8.84
N GLN A 88 8.25 3.34 -8.23
CA GLN A 88 6.82 3.22 -7.98
C GLN A 88 6.32 4.28 -6.99
N ASP A 89 7.08 4.52 -5.92
CA ASP A 89 6.76 5.54 -4.92
C ASP A 89 6.78 6.94 -5.52
N ASP A 90 7.77 7.25 -6.38
CA ASP A 90 7.84 8.53 -7.07
C ASP A 90 6.71 8.69 -8.10
N ALA A 91 6.40 7.65 -8.89
CA ALA A 91 5.26 7.68 -9.79
C ALA A 91 3.92 7.86 -9.06
N HIS A 92 3.79 7.32 -7.85
CA HIS A 92 2.62 7.50 -7.02
C HIS A 92 2.54 8.93 -6.44
N ARG A 93 3.68 9.50 -6.01
CA ARG A 93 3.77 10.89 -5.55
C ARG A 93 3.38 11.88 -6.65
N ASP A 94 3.93 11.73 -7.85
CA ASP A 94 3.63 12.57 -9.01
C ASP A 94 2.13 12.51 -9.37
N ARG A 95 1.50 11.34 -9.21
CA ARG A 95 0.06 11.17 -9.43
C ARG A 95 -0.75 11.95 -8.39
N ILE A 96 -0.35 11.95 -7.13
CA ILE A 96 -1.02 12.70 -6.05
C ILE A 96 -0.87 14.20 -6.27
N GLU A 97 0.34 14.69 -6.55
CA GLU A 97 0.59 16.12 -6.76
C GLU A 97 -0.18 16.66 -7.98
N CYS A 98 -0.24 15.90 -9.08
CA CYS A 98 -1.05 16.26 -10.26
C CYS A 98 -2.57 16.31 -9.98
N LEU A 99 -3.08 15.44 -9.10
CA LEU A 99 -4.49 15.47 -8.68
C LEU A 99 -4.79 16.70 -7.82
N THR A 100 -3.84 17.15 -7.00
CA THR A 100 -4.01 18.35 -6.15
C THR A 100 -4.02 19.65 -6.95
N GLU A 101 -3.20 19.78 -7.99
CA GLU A 101 -3.23 20.93 -8.91
C GLU A 101 -4.51 21.00 -9.74
N THR A 102 -5.02 19.84 -10.19
CA THR A 102 -6.30 19.77 -10.91
C THR A 102 -7.48 20.17 -10.00
N SER A 103 -7.43 19.80 -8.71
CA SER A 103 -8.43 20.24 -7.74
C SER A 103 -8.32 21.73 -7.38
N ALA A 104 -7.10 22.30 -7.30
CA ALA A 104 -6.91 23.72 -7.06
C ALA A 104 -7.38 24.59 -8.24
N ALA A 105 -7.20 24.11 -9.49
CA ALA A 105 -7.67 24.81 -10.69
C ALA A 105 -9.20 24.87 -10.80
N LEU A 106 -9.94 23.87 -10.29
CA LEU A 106 -11.41 23.89 -10.23
C LEU A 106 -11.94 24.86 -9.16
N ILE A 107 -11.17 25.15 -8.11
CA ILE A 107 -11.57 26.06 -7.03
C ILE A 107 -11.49 27.54 -7.48
N HIS A 108 -10.55 27.89 -8.37
CA HIS A 108 -10.39 29.28 -8.83
C HIS A 108 -11.44 29.78 -9.83
N HIS A 109 -12.23 28.91 -10.45
CA HIS A 109 -13.37 29.33 -11.29
C HIS A 109 -14.65 29.63 -10.50
N ALA A 110 -14.67 29.38 -9.20
CA ALA A 110 -15.82 29.60 -8.30
C ALA A 110 -15.64 30.85 -7.40
N ALA A 111 -14.70 31.74 -7.72
CA ALA A 111 -14.38 32.92 -6.91
C ALA A 111 -15.17 34.19 -7.28
N ASP A 112 -16.27 34.06 -8.03
CA ASP A 112 -17.23 35.14 -8.32
C ASP A 112 -18.64 34.85 -7.73
N GLU A 113 -18.74 33.92 -6.77
CA GLU A 113 -19.98 33.64 -6.02
C GLU A 113 -19.76 33.94 -4.53
N PRO A 114 -20.42 34.97 -3.97
CA PRO A 114 -20.21 35.43 -2.61
C PRO A 114 -21.14 34.69 -1.64
N ASP A 115 -21.03 33.37 -1.54
CA ASP A 115 -21.60 32.59 -0.42
C ASP A 115 -20.98 31.19 -0.43
N ALA A 116 -19.79 31.07 0.17
CA ALA A 116 -19.31 29.76 0.57
C ALA A 116 -20.34 29.18 1.56
N PRO A 117 -20.88 27.98 1.35
CA PRO A 117 -21.82 27.38 2.29
C PRO A 117 -21.08 27.18 3.61
N GLU A 118 -21.33 28.10 4.55
CA GLU A 118 -20.83 28.03 5.90
C GLU A 118 -21.38 26.75 6.52
N PHE A 119 -20.48 25.87 6.96
CA PHE A 119 -20.85 24.61 7.59
C PHE A 119 -21.71 24.93 8.82
N ASN A 120 -23.02 24.73 8.69
CA ASN A 120 -23.96 24.97 9.76
C ASN A 120 -23.94 23.78 10.73
N GLU A 121 -23.23 23.97 11.85
CA GLU A 121 -23.06 22.96 12.88
C GLU A 121 -24.41 22.49 13.44
N ASP A 122 -25.39 23.39 13.57
CA ASP A 122 -26.72 23.06 14.10
C ASP A 122 -27.53 22.18 13.13
N GLU A 123 -27.48 22.47 11.83
CA GLU A 123 -28.19 21.67 10.81
C GLU A 123 -27.55 20.29 10.65
N SER A 124 -26.22 20.22 10.71
CA SER A 124 -25.48 18.96 10.66
C SER A 124 -25.77 18.10 11.91
N HIS A 125 -25.86 18.73 13.08
CA HIS A 125 -26.19 18.05 14.33
C HIS A 125 -27.64 17.55 14.36
N GLN A 126 -28.58 18.34 13.82
CA GLN A 126 -29.97 17.93 13.65
C GLN A 126 -30.09 16.73 12.71
N SER A 127 -29.42 16.76 11.56
CA SER A 127 -29.41 15.64 10.61
C SER A 127 -28.84 14.35 11.24
N PHE A 128 -27.79 14.48 12.06
CA PHE A 128 -27.22 13.35 12.78
C PHE A 128 -28.19 12.76 13.83
N LEU A 129 -28.88 13.61 14.60
CA LEU A 129 -29.85 13.15 15.60
C LEU A 129 -31.09 12.53 14.95
N GLU A 130 -31.54 13.08 13.82
CA GLU A 130 -32.64 12.53 13.03
C GLU A 130 -32.30 11.13 12.50
N ALA A 131 -31.13 10.95 11.90
CA ALA A 131 -30.67 9.64 11.46
C ALA A 131 -30.61 8.62 12.62
N LEU A 132 -30.19 9.05 13.81
CA LEU A 132 -30.20 8.20 15.00
C LEU A 132 -31.61 7.89 15.51
N HIS A 133 -32.57 8.80 15.36
CA HIS A 133 -33.97 8.55 15.67
C HIS A 133 -34.60 7.60 14.65
N GLU A 134 -34.31 7.74 13.36
CA GLU A 134 -34.78 6.82 12.32
C GLU A 134 -34.27 5.40 12.56
N TRP A 135 -32.98 5.26 12.89
CA TRP A 135 -32.37 3.95 13.16
C TRP A 135 -32.94 3.27 14.40
N ARG A 136 -33.42 4.05 15.37
CA ARG A 136 -34.02 3.53 16.61
C ARG A 136 -35.54 3.43 16.56
N GLY A 137 -36.19 4.20 15.69
CA GLY A 137 -37.62 4.53 15.73
C GLY A 137 -38.52 3.73 14.79
N GLN A 138 -37.98 2.83 13.97
CA GLN A 138 -38.82 1.98 13.11
C GLN A 138 -39.65 0.99 13.95
N LYS A 139 -40.88 1.40 14.28
CA LYS A 139 -41.99 0.49 14.54
C LYS A 139 -42.48 -0.05 13.19
N PRO A 140 -42.72 -1.37 13.06
CA PRO A 140 -43.22 -1.95 11.82
C PRO A 140 -44.73 -1.68 11.71
N THR A 141 -45.11 -0.53 11.16
CA THR A 141 -46.50 -0.29 10.74
C THR A 141 -46.56 0.58 9.49
N GLU A 142 -47.05 -0.07 8.43
CA GLU A 142 -47.56 0.43 7.15
C GLU A 142 -46.59 1.08 6.16
N VAL A 143 -46.02 0.22 5.30
CA VAL A 143 -45.67 0.61 3.92
C VAL A 143 -46.67 -0.06 2.99
N SER A 144 -47.55 0.74 2.40
CA SER A 144 -48.45 0.35 1.32
C SER A 144 -47.65 -0.18 0.13
N HIS A 145 -48.10 -1.34 -0.34
CA HIS A 145 -47.49 -2.13 -1.39
C HIS A 145 -47.31 -1.37 -2.71
N ILE A 146 -46.07 -1.18 -3.14
CA ILE A 146 -45.72 -1.28 -4.57
C ILE A 146 -44.71 -2.42 -4.68
N ALA A 147 -45.18 -3.49 -5.32
CA ALA A 147 -44.45 -4.73 -5.50
C ALA A 147 -43.35 -4.56 -6.54
N THR A 148 -42.09 -4.81 -6.15
CA THR A 148 -41.15 -5.55 -7.01
C THR A 148 -40.10 -6.24 -6.15
N GLU A 149 -40.26 -7.56 -6.03
CA GLU A 149 -39.23 -8.57 -5.70
C GLU A 149 -38.30 -8.28 -4.51
N THR A 150 -38.85 -8.37 -3.30
CA THR A 150 -38.07 -8.24 -2.05
C THR A 150 -37.71 -9.61 -1.47
N ILE A 151 -36.42 -9.91 -1.55
CA ILE A 151 -35.66 -10.85 -0.73
C ILE A 151 -36.16 -10.82 0.72
N THR A 152 -36.59 -11.96 1.25
CA THR A 152 -36.91 -12.14 2.67
C THR A 152 -35.75 -11.71 3.55
N ARG A 153 -35.85 -10.53 4.18
CA ARG A 153 -34.92 -10.04 5.19
C ARG A 153 -35.40 -10.46 6.57
N PRO A 154 -34.68 -11.34 7.29
CA PRO A 154 -35.04 -11.70 8.65
C PRO A 154 -34.79 -10.54 9.62
N THR A 155 -35.72 -10.37 10.53
CA THR A 155 -35.72 -9.52 11.72
C THR A 155 -34.40 -9.56 12.48
N SER A 156 -33.84 -8.38 12.72
CA SER A 156 -32.62 -8.15 13.51
C SER A 156 -32.87 -8.37 15.00
N THR A 157 -32.70 -9.60 15.48
CA THR A 157 -32.03 -9.82 16.75
C THR A 157 -30.53 -9.84 16.46
N LEU A 158 -29.71 -9.17 17.29
CA LEU A 158 -28.24 -9.21 17.14
C LEU A 158 -27.82 -10.68 17.21
N ALA A 159 -27.64 -11.31 16.05
CA ALA A 159 -27.29 -12.71 15.98
C ALA A 159 -25.89 -12.86 16.57
N THR A 160 -25.78 -13.54 17.71
CA THR A 160 -24.50 -13.93 18.28
C THR A 160 -23.72 -14.70 17.21
N VAL A 161 -22.46 -14.35 16.95
CA VAL A 161 -21.63 -15.04 15.95
C VAL A 161 -20.54 -15.85 16.65
N CYS A 162 -20.14 -16.96 16.04
CA CYS A 162 -19.01 -17.72 16.54
C CYS A 162 -17.70 -16.94 16.34
N TRP A 163 -16.92 -16.76 17.39
CA TRP A 163 -15.65 -16.02 17.34
C TRP A 163 -14.56 -16.64 16.48
N GLN A 164 -14.65 -17.95 16.18
CA GLN A 164 -13.64 -18.65 15.39
C GLN A 164 -14.01 -18.75 13.91
N CYS A 165 -15.29 -18.94 13.58
CA CYS A 165 -15.72 -19.17 12.20
C CYS A 165 -16.70 -18.11 11.68
N PHE A 166 -17.05 -17.12 12.50
CA PHE A 166 -17.94 -15.99 12.21
C PHE A 166 -19.35 -16.36 11.72
N LYS A 167 -19.76 -17.62 11.90
CA LYS A 167 -21.10 -18.09 11.54
C LYS A 167 -22.13 -17.65 12.59
N PRO A 168 -23.37 -17.30 12.17
CA PRO A 168 -24.44 -16.95 13.10
C PRO A 168 -24.81 -18.15 13.98
N LEU A 169 -24.96 -17.89 15.27
CA LEU A 169 -25.35 -18.84 16.30
C LEU A 169 -26.82 -18.63 16.63
N LYS A 170 -27.58 -19.72 16.66
CA LYS A 170 -28.94 -19.71 17.23
C LYS A 170 -28.89 -19.64 18.76
N ALA A 171 -27.85 -20.22 19.34
CA ALA A 171 -27.43 -20.11 20.73
C ALA A 171 -25.94 -20.49 20.80
N ALA A 172 -25.17 -19.89 21.71
CA ALA A 172 -23.79 -20.30 21.93
C ALA A 172 -23.75 -21.70 22.58
N VAL A 173 -22.95 -22.60 22.02
CA VAL A 173 -22.78 -23.96 22.56
C VAL A 173 -21.66 -23.98 23.58
N VAL A 174 -20.68 -23.09 23.43
CA VAL A 174 -19.54 -22.94 24.33
C VAL A 174 -19.30 -21.45 24.54
N HIS A 175 -19.25 -21.02 25.80
CA HIS A 175 -18.92 -19.66 26.20
C HIS A 175 -17.66 -19.68 27.08
N LYS A 176 -16.62 -18.95 26.67
CA LYS A 176 -15.34 -18.92 27.41
C LYS A 176 -14.65 -17.58 27.24
N ASP A 177 -14.21 -17.00 28.35
CA ASP A 177 -13.51 -15.72 28.39
C ASP A 177 -14.28 -14.57 27.68
N GLY A 178 -15.62 -14.60 27.70
CA GLY A 178 -16.48 -13.62 27.02
C GLY A 178 -16.70 -13.87 25.52
N HIS A 179 -16.21 -15.00 24.98
CA HIS A 179 -16.33 -15.36 23.58
C HIS A 179 -17.30 -16.54 23.38
N ASP A 180 -18.14 -16.43 22.35
CA ASP A 180 -19.10 -17.47 21.95
C ASP A 180 -18.58 -18.34 20.80
N PHE A 181 -18.73 -19.65 20.92
CA PHE A 181 -18.32 -20.62 19.90
C PHE A 181 -19.45 -21.55 19.47
N CYS A 182 -19.47 -21.91 18.18
CA CYS A 182 -20.45 -22.84 17.63
C CYS A 182 -20.22 -24.30 18.06
N SER A 183 -18.99 -24.63 18.49
CA SER A 183 -18.60 -26.00 18.82
C SER A 183 -17.27 -26.04 19.57
N SER A 184 -17.01 -27.15 20.28
CA SER A 184 -15.73 -27.40 20.96
C SER A 184 -14.51 -27.37 20.00
N PRO A 185 -14.57 -27.86 18.75
CA PRO A 185 -13.51 -27.66 17.78
C PRO A 185 -13.18 -26.19 17.49
N CYS A 186 -14.19 -25.31 17.45
CA CYS A 186 -13.97 -23.87 17.25
C CYS A 186 -13.30 -23.22 18.47
N GLU A 187 -13.70 -23.61 19.68
CA GLU A 187 -13.00 -23.18 20.90
C GLU A 187 -11.54 -23.66 20.90
N ALA A 188 -11.29 -24.93 20.61
CA ALA A 188 -9.94 -25.50 20.59
C ALA A 188 -9.04 -24.85 19.54
N ALA A 189 -9.58 -24.53 18.36
CA ALA A 189 -8.88 -23.79 17.32
C ALA A 189 -8.51 -22.37 17.80
N HIS A 190 -9.44 -21.68 18.46
CA HIS A 190 -9.19 -20.36 19.04
C HIS A 190 -8.07 -20.41 20.09
N VAL A 191 -8.11 -21.37 21.02
CA VAL A 191 -7.07 -21.54 22.05
C VAL A 191 -5.70 -21.80 21.42
N LYS A 192 -5.62 -22.63 20.38
CA LYS A 192 -4.37 -22.87 19.65
C LYS A 192 -3.84 -21.60 18.99
N GLU A 193 -4.71 -20.80 18.39
CA GLU A 193 -4.33 -19.53 17.76
C GLU A 193 -3.80 -18.53 18.79
N VAL A 194 -4.50 -18.35 19.91
CA VAL A 194 -4.04 -17.51 21.02
C VAL A 194 -2.68 -17.96 21.54
N GLN A 195 -2.46 -19.28 21.65
CA GLN A 195 -1.16 -19.81 22.07
C GLN A 195 -0.06 -19.53 21.03
N ARG A 196 -0.36 -19.68 19.74
CA ARG A 196 0.56 -19.35 18.64
C ARG A 196 0.98 -17.88 18.70
N GLN A 197 0.02 -16.97 18.92
CA GLN A 197 0.28 -15.54 19.05
C GLN A 197 1.16 -15.22 20.27
N LYS A 198 0.92 -15.86 21.42
CA LYS A 198 1.78 -15.71 22.61
C LYS A 198 3.22 -16.14 22.36
N LEU A 199 3.42 -17.27 21.68
CA LEU A 199 4.77 -17.75 21.33
C LEU A 199 5.46 -16.80 20.34
N ALA A 200 4.74 -16.29 19.35
CA ALA A 200 5.27 -15.30 18.41
C ALA A 200 5.68 -14.00 19.12
N ALA A 201 4.84 -13.47 20.00
CA ALA A 201 5.15 -12.27 20.79
C ALA A 201 6.42 -12.46 21.65
N LYS A 202 6.57 -13.62 22.29
CA LYS A 202 7.76 -13.94 23.08
C LYS A 202 9.02 -14.02 22.21
N ALA A 203 8.94 -14.61 21.02
CA ALA A 203 10.06 -14.69 20.08
C ALA A 203 10.49 -13.30 19.60
N THR A 204 9.53 -12.42 19.27
CA THR A 204 9.80 -11.04 18.89
C THR A 204 10.46 -10.26 20.03
N GLN A 205 9.96 -10.39 21.26
CA GLN A 205 10.55 -9.74 22.43
C GLN A 205 11.99 -10.21 22.70
N SER A 206 12.24 -11.53 22.60
CA SER A 206 13.59 -12.09 22.75
C SER A 206 14.55 -11.57 21.67
N THR A 207 14.08 -11.47 20.43
CA THR A 207 14.89 -10.94 19.32
C THR A 207 15.22 -9.47 19.52
N ALA A 208 14.23 -8.68 19.96
CA ALA A 208 14.43 -7.26 20.28
C ALA A 208 15.44 -7.06 21.42
N ALA A 209 15.38 -7.90 22.46
CA ALA A 209 16.33 -7.87 23.57
C ALA A 209 17.78 -8.20 23.11
N LEU A 210 17.95 -9.23 22.28
CA LEU A 210 19.26 -9.57 21.72
C LEU A 210 19.80 -8.45 20.81
N HIS A 211 18.93 -7.86 19.98
CA HIS A 211 19.29 -6.73 19.14
C HIS A 211 19.75 -5.53 19.98
N HIS A 212 19.02 -5.22 21.06
CA HIS A 212 19.41 -4.16 21.99
C HIS A 212 20.75 -4.46 22.67
N GLN A 213 20.98 -5.69 23.14
CA GLN A 213 22.26 -6.09 23.72
C GLN A 213 23.41 -5.99 22.71
N HIS A 214 23.19 -6.38 21.45
CA HIS A 214 24.18 -6.28 20.39
C HIS A 214 24.55 -4.81 20.10
N ILE A 215 23.55 -3.92 20.05
CA ILE A 215 23.78 -2.48 19.93
C ILE A 215 24.59 -1.98 21.13
N GLN A 216 24.19 -2.30 22.36
CA GLN A 216 24.91 -1.86 23.56
C GLN A 216 26.37 -2.33 23.57
N ALA A 217 26.64 -3.59 23.22
CA ALA A 217 28.00 -4.12 23.16
C ALA A 217 28.83 -3.48 22.05
N THR A 218 28.22 -3.18 20.89
CA THR A 218 28.91 -2.56 19.75
C THR A 218 29.21 -1.08 20.01
N TRP A 219 28.36 -0.39 20.75
CA TRP A 219 28.43 1.05 21.01
C TRP A 219 28.93 1.39 22.42
N ALA A 220 29.42 0.41 23.19
CA ALA A 220 30.08 0.62 24.48
C ALA A 220 31.43 1.33 24.25
N LEU A 221 31.38 2.64 24.00
CA LEU A 221 32.52 3.53 23.99
C LEU A 221 32.97 3.74 25.44
N ASP A 222 34.16 3.23 25.78
CA ASP A 222 34.87 3.54 27.03
C ASP A 222 35.37 4.98 26.97
N ILE A 223 34.47 5.95 27.15
CA ILE A 223 34.85 7.37 27.22
C ILE A 223 35.39 7.65 28.63
N LYS A 224 36.69 7.42 28.82
CA LYS A 224 37.42 7.95 29.97
C LYS A 224 37.59 9.45 29.79
N PHE A 225 36.71 10.23 30.39
CA PHE A 225 36.96 11.65 30.59
C PHE A 225 38.06 11.82 31.65
N THR A 226 39.31 11.98 31.21
CA THR A 226 40.37 12.52 32.07
C THR A 226 40.17 14.03 32.13
N VAL A 227 39.58 14.50 33.23
CA VAL A 227 39.55 15.92 33.59
C VAL A 227 40.97 16.29 34.06
N SER A 228 41.58 17.28 33.40
CA SER A 228 42.84 17.94 33.83
C SER A 228 42.54 19.21 34.61
#